data_AF-A0A7S2K0T4-F1
#
_entry.id   AF-A0A7S2K0T4-F1
#
_cell.length_a   1.000
_cell.length_b   1.000
_cell.length_c   1.000
_cell.angle_alpha   90.00
_cell.angle_beta   90.00
_cell.angle_gamma   90.00
#
_symmetry.space_group_name_H-M   'P 1'
#
loop_
_entity.id
_entity.type
_entity.pdbx_description
1 polymer ?
#
loop_
_entity_poly.entity_id
_entity_poly.type
_entity_poly.pdbx_seq_one_letter_code
_entity_poly.pdbx_strand_id
1 'polypeptide(L)'
;MEHSSDDHRARVAALLAENPLSHAMNRNASYVVERALEFCDHEGRAMIAGPLLADPDVLLKLSQSQAGSHVVRGLVRPGQGTRQRVLEELRRLAPELQESKYAKPLLRELRSHVEAGPPLGSA
;
A
#
# COMPACT_ATOMS: atom_id res chain seq x y z
N MET A 1 -18.68 23.18 -7.89
CA MET A 1 -17.29 23.63 -7.70
C MET A 1 -16.43 22.41 -7.35
N GLU A 2 -16.36 21.41 -8.23
CA GLU A 2 -15.77 20.09 -7.89
C GLU A 2 -14.45 19.81 -8.63
N HIS A 3 -14.16 20.53 -9.72
CA HIS A 3 -12.98 20.29 -10.55
C HIS A 3 -11.63 20.66 -9.88
N SER A 4 -11.63 21.62 -8.95
CA SER A 4 -10.38 22.10 -8.35
C SER A 4 -9.69 21.09 -7.41
N SER A 5 -10.46 20.17 -6.82
CA SER A 5 -9.92 19.18 -5.89
C SER A 5 -9.35 17.97 -6.64
N ASP A 6 -9.99 17.59 -7.75
CA ASP A 6 -9.60 16.41 -8.54
C ASP A 6 -8.29 16.68 -9.30
N ASP A 7 -8.16 17.87 -9.89
CA ASP A 7 -6.91 18.32 -10.50
C ASP A 7 -5.76 18.40 -9.50
N HIS A 8 -6.05 18.79 -8.26
CA HIS A 8 -5.05 18.83 -7.21
C HIS A 8 -4.57 17.42 -6.82
N ARG A 9 -5.49 16.47 -6.66
CA ARG A 9 -5.15 15.07 -6.34
C ARG A 9 -4.36 14.40 -7.47
N ALA A 10 -4.74 14.65 -8.73
CA ALA A 10 -4.01 14.16 -9.89
C ALA A 10 -2.56 14.69 -9.94
N ARG A 11 -2.36 15.99 -9.67
CA ARG A 11 -1.00 16.59 -9.59
C ARG A 11 -0.17 16.00 -8.45
N VAL A 12 -0.77 15.78 -7.29
CA VAL A 12 -0.09 15.14 -6.16
C VAL A 12 0.32 13.71 -6.53
N ALA A 13 -0.57 12.94 -7.16
CA ALA A 13 -0.25 11.58 -7.61
C ALA A 13 0.90 11.56 -8.62
N ALA A 14 0.90 12.49 -9.59
CA ALA A 14 1.97 12.61 -10.57
C ALA A 14 3.33 12.92 -9.91
N LEU A 15 3.37 13.88 -8.98
CA LEU A 15 4.60 14.22 -8.24
C LEU A 15 5.11 13.04 -7.40
N LEU A 16 4.22 12.32 -6.73
CA LEU A 16 4.61 11.14 -5.94
C LEU A 16 5.11 10.00 -6.84
N ALA A 17 4.59 9.89 -8.06
CA ALA A 17 4.97 8.84 -9.01
C ALA A 17 6.38 9.04 -9.61
N GLU A 18 6.99 10.23 -9.47
CA GLU A 18 8.39 10.46 -9.91
C GLU A 18 9.39 9.67 -9.05
N ASN A 19 9.13 9.55 -7.74
CA ASN A 19 10.00 8.79 -6.84
C ASN A 19 9.23 8.12 -5.67
N PRO A 20 8.32 7.20 -5.98
CA PRO A 20 7.34 6.71 -5.01
C PRO A 20 7.99 5.93 -3.88
N LEU A 21 9.08 5.19 -4.14
CA LEU A 21 9.82 4.47 -3.11
C LEU A 21 10.49 5.42 -2.12
N SER A 22 11.15 6.47 -2.60
CA SER A 22 11.81 7.46 -1.73
C SER A 22 10.79 8.13 -0.81
N HIS A 23 9.64 8.53 -1.36
CA HIS A 23 8.55 9.11 -0.57
C HIS A 23 7.96 8.11 0.42
N ALA A 24 7.71 6.87 0.01
CA ALA A 24 7.15 5.83 0.87
C ALA A 24 8.08 5.43 2.03
N MET A 25 9.39 5.58 1.86
CA MET A 25 10.40 5.30 2.89
C MET A 25 10.69 6.49 3.81
N ASN A 26 10.22 7.68 3.46
CA ASN A 26 10.40 8.89 4.26
C ASN A 26 9.30 9.03 5.32
N ARG A 27 9.69 9.31 6.57
CA ARG A 27 8.77 9.42 7.72
C ARG A 27 7.60 10.39 7.52
N ASN A 28 7.81 11.49 6.79
CA ASN A 28 6.79 12.50 6.58
C ASN A 28 6.06 12.30 5.25
N ALA A 29 6.79 11.97 4.18
CA ALA A 29 6.19 11.80 2.87
C ALA A 29 5.39 10.50 2.74
N SER A 30 5.67 9.46 3.54
CA SER A 30 4.91 8.22 3.53
C SER A 30 3.44 8.44 3.86
N TYR A 31 3.15 9.41 4.73
CA TYR A 31 1.78 9.80 5.06
C TYR A 31 1.05 10.39 3.84
N VAL A 32 1.76 11.19 3.03
CA VAL A 32 1.19 11.75 1.79
C VAL A 32 0.94 10.63 0.78
N VAL A 33 1.85 9.65 0.67
CA VAL A 33 1.66 8.45 -0.17
C VAL A 33 0.44 7.64 0.28
N GLU A 34 0.28 7.37 1.58
CA GLU A 34 -0.91 6.70 2.11
C GLU A 34 -2.21 7.44 1.79
N ARG A 35 -2.22 8.76 2.01
CA ARG A 35 -3.39 9.58 1.73
C ARG A 35 -3.71 9.62 0.25
N ALA A 36 -2.69 9.64 -0.61
CA ALA A 36 -2.89 9.56 -2.04
C ALA A 36 -3.47 8.20 -2.46
N LEU A 37 -2.99 7.09 -1.86
CA LEU A 37 -3.58 5.75 -2.07
C LEU A 37 -5.03 5.65 -1.57
N GLU A 38 -5.41 6.44 -0.57
CA GLU A 38 -6.77 6.47 -0.01
C GLU A 38 -7.73 7.34 -0.82
N PHE A 39 -7.31 8.54 -1.23
CA PHE A 39 -8.20 9.58 -1.76
C PHE A 39 -8.05 9.87 -3.25
N CYS A 40 -6.99 9.42 -3.92
CA CYS A 40 -6.93 9.52 -5.38
C CYS A 40 -7.97 8.60 -6.01
N ASP A 41 -8.29 8.88 -7.26
CA ASP A 41 -9.08 8.00 -8.12
C ASP A 41 -8.26 6.76 -8.52
N HIS A 42 -8.88 5.88 -9.32
CA HIS A 42 -8.21 4.65 -9.77
C HIS A 42 -6.90 4.96 -10.50
N GLU A 43 -6.88 5.95 -11.39
CA GLU A 43 -5.71 6.27 -12.20
C GLU A 43 -4.56 6.80 -11.33
N GLY A 44 -4.83 7.76 -10.44
CA GLY A 44 -3.84 8.27 -9.49
C GLY A 44 -3.27 7.20 -8.57
N ARG A 45 -4.12 6.29 -8.08
CA ARG A 45 -3.66 5.15 -7.27
C ARG A 45 -2.78 4.20 -8.08
N ALA A 46 -3.13 3.93 -9.33
CA ALA A 46 -2.34 3.06 -10.20
C ALA A 46 -0.97 3.66 -10.52
N MET A 47 -0.89 4.98 -10.74
CA MET A 47 0.38 5.69 -10.95
C MET A 47 1.33 5.56 -9.76
N ILE A 48 0.80 5.60 -8.53
CA ILE A 48 1.60 5.47 -7.30
C ILE A 48 1.94 4.01 -7.03
N ALA A 49 0.95 3.12 -7.09
CA ALA A 49 1.11 1.72 -6.72
C ALA A 49 1.91 0.91 -7.75
N GLY A 50 1.81 1.26 -9.04
CA GLY A 50 2.47 0.55 -10.14
C GLY A 50 3.97 0.39 -9.90
N PRO A 51 4.74 1.48 -9.71
CA PRO A 51 6.17 1.41 -9.43
C PRO A 51 6.51 0.71 -8.11
N LEU A 52 5.69 0.86 -7.07
CA LEU A 52 5.90 0.19 -5.77
C LEU A 52 5.72 -1.32 -5.84
N LEU A 53 4.97 -1.81 -6.82
CA LEU A 53 4.67 -3.23 -7.03
C LEU A 53 5.39 -3.81 -8.25
N ALA A 54 6.14 -3.00 -8.99
CA ALA A 54 6.88 -3.43 -10.17
C ALA A 54 8.00 -4.43 -9.82
N ASP A 55 8.55 -4.32 -8.62
CA ASP A 55 9.66 -5.13 -8.12
C ASP A 55 9.33 -5.66 -6.71
N PRO A 56 9.30 -6.99 -6.49
CA PRO A 56 9.10 -7.58 -5.16
C PRO A 56 10.09 -7.08 -4.10
N ASP A 57 11.33 -6.73 -4.47
CA ASP A 57 12.33 -6.22 -3.54
C ASP A 57 11.92 -4.85 -2.97
N VAL A 58 11.16 -4.06 -3.74
CA VAL A 58 10.60 -2.79 -3.29
C VAL A 58 9.55 -3.04 -2.20
N LEU A 59 8.66 -4.00 -2.42
CA LEU A 59 7.65 -4.38 -1.44
C LEU A 59 8.28 -4.96 -0.17
N LEU A 60 9.34 -5.76 -0.31
CA LEU A 60 10.13 -6.28 0.80
C LEU A 60 10.72 -5.14 1.64
N LYS A 61 11.43 -4.19 1.01
CA LYS A 61 12.02 -3.01 1.68
C LYS A 61 10.98 -2.17 2.42
N LEU A 62 9.82 -1.92 1.79
CA LEU A 62 8.72 -1.17 2.41
C LEU A 62 8.21 -1.89 3.65
N SER A 63 7.96 -3.20 3.54
CA SER A 63 7.42 -4.01 4.62
C SER A 63 8.36 -4.10 5.83
N GLN A 64 9.68 -4.00 5.59
CA GLN A 64 10.70 -4.01 6.64
C GLN A 64 10.97 -2.61 7.25
N SER A 65 10.31 -1.56 6.77
CA SER A 65 10.48 -0.18 7.24
C SER A 65 9.32 0.28 8.11
N GLN A 66 9.60 1.15 9.09
CA GLN A 66 8.55 1.80 9.88
C GLN A 66 7.60 2.58 8.98
N ALA A 67 8.12 3.51 8.18
CA ALA A 67 7.34 4.36 7.27
C ALA A 67 6.70 3.52 6.14
N GLY A 68 7.49 2.64 5.52
CA GLY A 68 7.03 1.82 4.40
C GLY A 68 5.91 0.85 4.78
N SER A 69 5.91 0.31 6.00
CA SER A 69 4.86 -0.62 6.45
C SER A 69 3.46 0.00 6.45
N HIS A 70 3.35 1.33 6.64
CA HIS A 70 2.08 2.01 6.57
C HIS A 70 1.59 2.18 5.11
N VAL A 71 2.50 2.41 4.18
CA VAL A 71 2.19 2.42 2.73
C VAL A 71 1.70 1.04 2.29
N VAL A 72 2.31 -0.05 2.77
CA VAL A 72 1.85 -1.42 2.49
C VAL A 72 0.42 -1.65 3.00
N ARG A 73 0.06 -1.10 4.17
CA ARG A 73 -1.34 -1.13 4.66
C ARG A 73 -2.30 -0.35 3.75
N GLY A 74 -1.84 0.76 3.18
CA GLY A 74 -2.60 1.48 2.16
C GLY A 74 -2.87 0.62 0.92
N LEU A 75 -1.86 -0.11 0.45
CA LEU A 75 -1.92 -0.97 -0.74
C LEU A 75 -2.80 -2.23 -0.57
N VAL A 76 -2.98 -2.72 0.67
CA VAL A 76 -3.84 -3.88 0.98
C VAL A 76 -5.23 -3.50 1.50
N ARG A 77 -5.57 -2.22 1.55
CA ARG A 77 -6.87 -1.76 2.06
C ARG A 77 -8.03 -2.40 1.27
N PRO A 78 -9.16 -2.78 1.92
CA PRO A 78 -10.33 -3.31 1.20
C PRO A 78 -10.78 -2.39 0.07
N GLY A 79 -11.23 -2.97 -1.04
CA GLY A 79 -11.67 -2.22 -2.22
C GLY A 79 -10.55 -1.68 -3.12
N GLN A 80 -9.28 -1.85 -2.74
CA GLN A 80 -8.16 -1.53 -3.61
C GLN A 80 -7.87 -2.69 -4.57
N GLY A 81 -7.77 -2.40 -5.87
CA GLY A 81 -7.41 -3.39 -6.90
C GLY A 81 -6.02 -4.01 -6.70
N THR A 82 -5.15 -3.36 -5.91
CA THR A 82 -3.80 -3.85 -5.59
C THR A 82 -3.78 -4.91 -4.49
N ARG A 83 -4.86 -5.02 -3.69
CA ARG A 83 -4.86 -5.82 -2.45
C ARG A 83 -4.44 -7.26 -2.67
N GLN A 84 -5.05 -7.95 -3.64
CA GLN A 84 -4.80 -9.37 -3.86
C GLN A 84 -3.34 -9.63 -4.26
N ARG A 85 -2.84 -8.86 -5.23
CA ARG A 85 -1.44 -8.93 -5.69
C ARG A 85 -0.47 -8.70 -4.54
N VAL A 86 -0.69 -7.67 -3.72
CA VAL A 86 0.19 -7.36 -2.59
C VAL A 86 0.17 -8.48 -1.56
N LEU A 87 -0.99 -9.05 -1.24
CA LEU A 87 -1.09 -10.17 -0.30
C LEU A 87 -0.39 -11.42 -0.81
N GLU A 88 -0.47 -11.72 -2.10
CA GLU A 88 0.24 -12.85 -2.71
C GLU A 88 1.76 -12.68 -2.62
N GLU A 89 2.28 -11.50 -2.95
CA GLU A 89 3.72 -11.22 -2.84
C GLU A 89 4.20 -11.23 -1.38
N LEU A 90 3.43 -10.66 -0.45
CA LEU A 90 3.76 -10.72 0.99
C LEU A 90 3.77 -12.15 1.54
N ARG A 91 2.92 -13.05 1.01
CA ARG A 91 2.97 -14.48 1.37
C ARG A 91 4.24 -15.15 0.87
N ARG A 92 4.70 -14.81 -0.34
CA ARG A 92 5.96 -15.32 -0.91
C ARG A 92 7.17 -14.82 -0.11
N LEU A 93 7.17 -13.55 0.25
CA LEU A 93 8.23 -12.89 1.04
C LEU A 93 8.15 -13.19 2.55
N ALA A 94 7.12 -13.90 3.00
CA ALA A 94 6.87 -14.14 4.42
C ALA A 94 8.06 -14.73 5.20
N PRO A 95 8.87 -15.68 4.64
CA PRO A 95 10.04 -16.19 5.35
C PRO A 95 11.06 -15.10 5.69
N GLU A 96 11.32 -14.17 4.77
CA GLU A 96 12.28 -13.08 4.95
C GLU A 96 11.72 -11.96 5.84
N LEU A 97 10.41 -11.69 5.72
CA LEU A 97 9.71 -10.70 6.52
C LEU A 97 9.56 -11.12 7.98
N GLN A 98 9.51 -12.43 8.24
CA GLN A 98 9.37 -12.96 9.60
C GLN A 98 10.55 -12.67 10.50
N GLU A 99 11.70 -12.20 10.01
CA GLU A 99 12.82 -11.79 10.87
C GLU A 99 12.79 -10.29 11.22
N SER A 100 12.00 -9.49 10.48
CA SER A 100 11.95 -8.04 10.66
C SER A 100 11.01 -7.60 11.79
N LYS A 101 11.51 -6.68 12.63
CA LYS A 101 10.74 -6.00 13.70
C LYS A 101 9.47 -5.31 13.17
N TYR A 102 9.51 -4.76 11.97
CA TYR A 102 8.41 -3.97 11.40
C TYR A 102 7.45 -4.83 10.56
N ALA A 103 7.97 -5.86 9.90
CA ALA A 103 7.16 -6.73 9.07
C ALA A 103 6.40 -7.80 9.89
N LYS A 104 6.92 -8.26 11.04
CA LYS A 104 6.24 -9.22 11.92
C LYS A 104 4.81 -8.76 12.30
N PRO A 105 4.59 -7.54 12.85
CA PRO A 105 3.24 -7.06 13.15
C PRO A 105 2.35 -6.93 11.92
N LEU A 106 2.92 -6.45 10.80
CA LEU A 106 2.22 -6.30 9.53
C LEU A 106 1.68 -7.65 9.03
N LEU A 107 2.52 -8.70 8.99
CA LEU A 107 2.10 -10.03 8.57
C LEU A 107 0.99 -10.61 9.46
N ARG A 108 1.05 -10.37 10.78
CA ARG A 108 0.03 -10.82 11.73
C ARG A 108 -1.31 -10.13 11.49
N GLU A 109 -1.30 -8.82 11.29
CA GLU A 109 -2.48 -8.01 10.95
C GLU A 109 -3.13 -8.52 9.65
N LEU A 110 -2.33 -8.74 8.61
CA LEU A 110 -2.84 -9.20 7.31
C LEU A 110 -3.42 -10.62 7.37
N ARG A 111 -2.84 -11.52 8.17
CA ARG A 111 -3.41 -12.85 8.42
C ARG A 111 -4.79 -12.77 9.05
N SER A 112 -4.99 -11.89 10.05
CA SER A 112 -6.30 -11.72 10.69
C SER A 112 -7.38 -11.17 9.73
N HIS A 113 -7.00 -10.37 8.73
CA HIS A 113 -7.91 -9.85 7.72
C HIS A 113 -8.24 -10.83 6.59
N VAL A 114 -7.47 -11.91 6.44
CA VAL A 114 -7.76 -13.01 5.49
C VAL A 114 -8.70 -14.04 6.14
N GLU A 115 -8.55 -14.27 7.44
CA GLU A 115 -9.40 -15.18 8.23
C GLU A 115 -10.79 -14.59 8.51
N ALA A 116 -10.90 -13.26 8.59
CA ALA A 116 -12.16 -12.53 8.66
C ALA A 116 -12.87 -12.41 7.29
N GLY A 117 -13.04 -13.54 6.60
CA GLY A 117 -13.90 -13.62 5.42
C GLY A 117 -15.31 -13.09 5.73
N PRO A 118 -16.09 -12.65 4.70
CA PRO A 118 -17.45 -12.16 4.92
C PRO A 118 -18.23 -13.22 5.73
N PRO A 119 -19.07 -12.81 6.71
CA PRO A 119 -19.87 -13.76 7.46
C PRO A 119 -20.67 -14.60 6.46
N LEU A 120 -20.32 -15.88 6.37
CA LEU A 120 -21.13 -16.87 5.68
C LEU A 120 -22.47 -16.90 6.41
N GLY A 121 -23.53 -16.47 5.73
CA GLY A 121 -24.91 -16.74 6.14
C GLY A 121 -25.70 -15.51 6.57
N SER A 122 -26.47 -14.98 5.63
CA SER A 122 -27.87 -14.67 5.88
C SER A 122 -28.61 -15.06 4.60
N ALA A 123 -29.02 -16.33 4.56
CA ALA A 123 -30.00 -16.84 3.61
C ALA A 123 -31.39 -16.34 4.01
#